data_AF-A0A1V6EAF4-F1
#
_entry.id   AF-A0A1V6EAF4-F1
#
_cell.length_a   1.000
_cell.length_b   1.000
_cell.length_c   1.000
_cell.angle_alpha   90.00
_cell.angle_beta   90.00
_cell.angle_gamma   90.00
#
_symmetry.space_group_name_H-M   'P 1'
#
loop_
_entity.id
_entity.type
_entity.pdbx_description
1 polymer ?
#
loop_
_entity_poly.entity_id
_entity_poly.type
_entity_poly.pdbx_seq_one_letter_code
_entity_poly.pdbx_strand_id
1 'polypeptide(L)' 'MSRSDRMAKYNQLLRIEEDLGDVAVYPGRAAFYNLR' A
#
# COMPACT_ATOMS: atom_id res chain seq x y z
N MET A 1 -4.00 -16.48 -10.25
CA MET A 1 -2.98 -15.70 -9.51
C MET A 1 -2.66 -16.48 -8.24
N SER A 2 -1.43 -16.95 -8.08
CA SER A 2 -1.05 -17.80 -6.95
C SER A 2 -1.06 -16.99 -5.65
N ARG A 3 -1.22 -17.67 -4.50
CA ARG A 3 -1.12 -17.04 -3.18
C ARG A 3 0.19 -16.25 -3.03
N SER A 4 1.28 -16.79 -3.58
CA SER A 4 2.60 -16.19 -3.54
C SER A 4 2.70 -14.86 -4.28
N ASP A 5 2.07 -14.74 -5.46
CA ASP A 5 2.10 -13.49 -6.25
C ASP A 5 1.42 -12.34 -5.49
N ARG A 6 0.36 -12.65 -4.75
CA ARG A 6 -0.35 -11.69 -3.90
C ARG A 6 0.51 -11.29 -2.70
N MET A 7 1.11 -12.26 -2.01
CA MET A 7 1.96 -11.99 -0.84
C MET A 7 3.20 -11.16 -1.22
N ALA A 8 3.81 -11.41 -2.38
CA ALA A 8 4.94 -10.64 -2.86
C ALA A 8 4.61 -9.15 -3.04
N LYS A 9 3.42 -8.83 -3.57
CA LYS A 9 2.96 -7.44 -3.72
C LYS A 9 2.75 -6.74 -2.38
N TYR A 10 2.16 -7.42 -1.39
CA TYR A 10 2.00 -6.85 -0.06
C TYR A 10 3.34 -6.63 0.66
N ASN A 11 4.26 -7.59 0.56
CA ASN A 11 5.60 -7.44 1.13
C ASN A 11 6.36 -6.26 0.51
N GLN A 12 6.13 -5.99 -0.77
CA GLN A 12 6.73 -4.83 -1.41
C GLN A 12 6.16 -3.50 -0.87
N LEU A 13 4.86 -3.44 -0.58
CA LEU A 13 4.25 -2.25 0.05
C LEU A 13 4.82 -2.01 1.44
N LEU A 14 5.02 -3.06 2.25
CA LEU A 14 5.62 -2.96 3.58
C LEU A 14 7.05 -2.40 3.52
N ARG A 15 7.88 -2.86 2.57
CA ARG A 15 9.23 -2.32 2.37
C ARG A 15 9.20 -0.83 1.99
N ILE A 16 8.29 -0.45 1.10
CA ILE A 16 8.14 0.96 0.68
C ILE A 16 7.69 1.83 1.86
N GLU A 17 6.79 1.32 2.71
CA GLU A 17 6.36 2.01 3.93
C GLU A 17 7.52 2.17 4.92
N GLU A 18 8.32 1.12 5.13
CA GLU A 18 9.54 1.17 5.95
C GLU A 18 10.57 2.18 5.40
N ASP A 19 10.80 2.19 4.08
CA ASP A 19 11.73 3.11 3.42
C ASP A 19 11.29 4.58 3.52
N LEU A 20 9.97 4.83 3.50
CA LEU A 20 9.39 6.18 3.63
C LEU A 20 9.35 6.65 5.09
N GLY A 21 9.29 5.75 6.07
CA GLY A 21 9.25 6.08 7.49
C GLY A 21 8.19 7.13 7.82
N ASP A 22 8.60 8.24 8.43
CA ASP A 22 7.71 9.30 8.90
C ASP A 22 6.94 10.04 7.78
N VAL A 23 7.37 9.93 6.51
CA VAL A 23 6.66 10.56 5.37
C VAL A 23 5.65 9.62 4.71
N ALA A 24 5.55 8.36 5.14
CA ALA A 24 4.55 7.43 4.62
C ALA A 24 3.13 7.90 5.01
N VAL A 25 2.24 8.00 4.03
CA VAL A 25 0.84 8.39 4.27
C VAL A 25 -0.10 7.38 3.63
N TYR A 26 -0.98 6.79 4.45
CA TYR A 26 -2.08 5.96 3.99
C TYR A 26 -3.39 6.77 3.97
N PRO A 27 -3.89 7.22 2.81
CA PRO A 27 -5.03 8.14 2.73
C PRO A 27 -6.38 7.50 3.10
N GLY A 28 -6.46 6.18 3.25
CA GLY A 28 -7.69 5.47 3.63
C GLY A 28 -8.89 5.86 2.75
N ARG A 29 -9.95 6.40 3.36
CA ARG A 29 -11.16 6.81 2.62
C ARG A 29 -10.93 8.00 1.67
N ALA A 30 -9.94 8.84 1.94
CA ALA A 30 -9.57 9.95 1.07
C ALA A 30 -8.97 9.47 -0.26
N ALA A 31 -8.54 8.20 -0.36
CA ALA A 31 -8.09 7.61 -1.63
C ALA A 31 -9.19 7.59 -2.69
N PHE A 32 -10.47 7.57 -2.28
CA PHE A 32 -11.62 7.56 -3.17
C PHE A 32 -12.08 8.97 -3.53
N TYR A 33 -11.16 9.80 -4.02
CA TYR A 33 -11.40 11.22 -4.35
C TYR A 33 -12.45 11.43 -5.47
N ASN A 34 -12.80 10.37 -6.19
CA ASN A 34 -13.74 10.39 -7.31
C ASN A 34 -15.13 9.83 -6.99
N LEU A 35 -15.38 9.36 -5.77
CA LEU A 35 -16.71 8.89 -5.36
C LEU A 35 -17.53 10.10 -4.90
N ARG A 36 -18.57 10.43 -5.67
CA ARG A 36 -19.58 11.45 -5.39
C ARG A 36 -20.97 10.82 -5.34
#